data_AF-A0A059LDF7-F1
#
_entry.id   AF-A0A059LDF7-F1
#
_cell.length_a   1.000
_cell.length_b   1.000
_cell.length_c   1.000
_cell.angle_alpha   90.00
_cell.angle_beta   90.00
_cell.angle_gamma   90.00
#
_symmetry.space_group_name_H-M   'P 1'
#
loop_
_entity.id
_entity.type
_entity.pdbx_description
1 polymer ?
#
loop_
_entity_poly.entity_id
_entity_poly.type
_entity_poly.pdbx_seq_one_letter_code
_entity_poly.pdbx_strand_id
1 'polypeptide(L)'
;MLYTNPLLSDKQICQILGELKIKCVPDNIAKPTPEFVQSVYETLIELVSGVTREDLQQPVFSAIDELEFPELHDGSIPVMAFMAQLGKLLQASGINDLSLKVRDCRGGARRKNAA
;
A
#
# COMPACT_ATOMS: atom_id res chain seq x y z
N MET A 1 3.70 22.87 -1.47
CA MET A 1 3.00 22.59 -2.74
C MET A 1 1.55 22.28 -2.41
N LEU A 2 0.62 23.00 -3.03
CA LEU A 2 -0.81 22.90 -2.73
C LEU A 2 -1.33 21.54 -3.21
N TYR A 3 -1.97 20.79 -2.31
CA TYR A 3 -2.74 19.58 -2.63
C TYR A 3 -3.96 19.98 -3.48
N THR A 4 -3.79 20.16 -4.78
CA THR A 4 -4.90 20.26 -5.74
C THR A 4 -5.30 18.86 -6.18
N ASN A 5 -5.72 18.02 -5.24
CA ASN A 5 -6.53 16.86 -5.61
C ASN A 5 -7.98 17.28 -5.40
N PRO A 6 -8.85 17.30 -6.42
CA PRO A 6 -10.27 17.50 -6.17
C PRO A 6 -10.70 16.45 -5.17
N LEU A 7 -11.27 16.88 -4.04
CA LEU A 7 -11.86 15.98 -3.05
C LEU A 7 -13.02 15.24 -3.75
N LEU A 8 -12.71 14.06 -4.29
CA LEU A 8 -13.70 13.18 -4.90
C LEU A 8 -14.64 12.71 -3.82
N SER A 9 -15.94 12.79 -4.08
CA SER A 9 -16.93 12.19 -3.20
C SER A 9 -16.80 10.65 -3.21
N ASP A 10 -17.18 9.99 -2.12
CA ASP A 10 -17.13 8.52 -2.01
C ASP A 10 -17.82 7.81 -3.19
N LYS A 11 -18.89 8.42 -3.72
CA LYS A 11 -19.60 7.93 -4.91
C LYS A 11 -18.73 7.97 -6.17
N GLN A 12 -17.98 9.06 -6.37
CA GLN A 12 -17.06 9.19 -7.49
C GLN A 12 -15.89 8.23 -7.36
N ILE A 13 -15.37 8.05 -6.14
CA ILE A 13 -14.31 7.08 -5.87
C ILE A 13 -14.79 5.66 -6.23
N CYS A 14 -15.97 5.25 -5.75
CA CYS A 14 -16.49 3.94 -6.09
C CYS A 14 -16.84 3.78 -7.59
N GLN A 15 -17.24 4.86 -8.27
CA GLN A 15 -17.47 4.83 -9.71
C GLN A 15 -16.15 4.57 -10.46
N ILE A 16 -15.10 5.32 -10.15
CA ILE A 16 -13.77 5.16 -10.77
C ILE A 16 -13.22 3.76 -10.47
N LEU A 17 -13.31 3.31 -9.20
CA LEU A 17 -12.89 1.96 -8.84
C LEU A 17 -13.69 0.88 -9.59
N GLY A 18 -14.98 1.11 -9.84
CA GLY A 18 -15.81 0.23 -10.66
C GLY A 18 -15.38 0.17 -12.13
N GLU A 19 -14.94 1.31 -12.70
CA GLU A 19 -14.35 1.36 -14.04
C GLU A 19 -13.05 0.55 -14.11
N LEU A 20 -12.26 0.57 -13.05
CA LEU A 20 -11.05 -0.24 -12.86
C LEU A 20 -11.33 -1.70 -12.47
N LYS A 21 -12.59 -2.16 -12.58
CA LYS A 21 -13.04 -3.53 -12.24
C LYS A 21 -12.92 -3.91 -10.76
N ILE A 22 -12.72 -2.96 -9.87
CA ILE A 22 -12.70 -3.18 -8.43
C ILE A 22 -14.11 -3.01 -7.88
N LYS A 23 -14.62 -4.02 -7.18
CA LYS A 23 -15.92 -3.94 -6.50
C LYS A 23 -15.82 -3.01 -5.29
N CYS A 24 -16.33 -1.78 -5.44
CA CYS A 24 -16.41 -0.79 -4.38
C CYS A 24 -17.86 -0.57 -3.94
N VAL A 25 -18.10 -0.62 -2.63
CA VAL A 25 -19.32 -0.07 -2.01
C VAL A 25 -18.94 1.10 -1.11
N PRO A 26 -19.84 2.06 -0.87
CA PRO A 26 -19.53 3.25 -0.07
C PRO A 26 -18.97 2.92 1.32
N ASP A 27 -19.44 1.81 1.92
CA ASP A 27 -18.97 1.32 3.22
C ASP A 27 -17.48 0.93 3.20
N ASN A 28 -16.94 0.48 2.06
CA ASN A 28 -15.52 0.18 1.91
C ASN A 28 -14.64 1.44 1.91
N ILE A 29 -15.19 2.59 1.50
CA ILE A 29 -14.48 3.87 1.56
C ILE A 29 -14.58 4.46 2.97
N ALA A 30 -15.74 4.33 3.62
CA ALA A 30 -15.93 4.78 4.99
C ALA A 30 -15.14 3.95 6.01
N LYS A 31 -15.02 2.63 5.78
CA LYS A 31 -14.30 1.67 6.62
C LYS A 31 -13.43 0.74 5.77
N PRO A 32 -12.28 1.21 5.29
CA PRO A 32 -11.42 0.42 4.42
C PRO A 32 -10.80 -0.75 5.20
N THR A 33 -11.06 -1.97 4.73
CA THR A 33 -10.34 -3.16 5.20
C THR A 33 -8.95 -3.22 4.57
N PRO A 34 -7.94 -3.75 5.27
CA PRO A 34 -6.58 -3.86 4.72
C PRO A 34 -6.55 -4.66 3.41
N GLU A 35 -7.37 -5.70 3.28
CA GLU A 35 -7.49 -6.52 2.08
C GLU A 35 -8.05 -5.73 0.89
N PHE A 36 -9.04 -4.87 1.14
CA PHE A 36 -9.62 -4.01 0.12
C PHE A 36 -8.64 -2.94 -0.35
N VAL A 37 -7.93 -2.31 0.59
CA VAL A 37 -6.94 -1.29 0.26
C VAL A 37 -5.79 -1.89 -0.53
N GLN A 38 -5.34 -3.09 -0.14
CA GLN A 38 -4.28 -3.80 -0.84
C GLN A 38 -4.70 -4.13 -2.28
N SER A 39 -5.89 -4.67 -2.50
CA SER A 39 -6.35 -5.01 -3.86
C SER A 39 -6.48 -3.78 -4.75
N VAL A 40 -6.96 -2.65 -4.21
CA VAL A 40 -7.00 -1.37 -4.94
C VAL A 40 -5.61 -0.96 -5.40
N TYR A 41 -4.62 -0.96 -4.51
CA TYR A 41 -3.27 -0.55 -4.87
C TYR A 41 -2.57 -1.55 -5.80
N GLU A 42 -2.79 -2.85 -5.64
CA GLU A 42 -2.27 -3.86 -6.57
C GLU A 42 -2.79 -3.61 -8.00
N THR A 43 -4.10 -3.40 -8.16
CA THR A 43 -4.68 -3.07 -9.47
C THR A 43 -4.13 -1.76 -10.03
N LEU A 44 -3.93 -0.73 -9.19
CA LEU A 44 -3.34 0.54 -9.64
C LEU A 44 -1.87 0.38 -10.06
N ILE A 45 -1.09 -0.42 -9.33
CA ILE A 45 0.31 -0.73 -9.67
C ILE A 45 0.36 -1.49 -11.00
N GLU A 46 -0.51 -2.47 -11.20
CA GLU A 46 -0.59 -3.22 -12.45
C GLU A 46 -0.96 -2.30 -13.63
N LEU A 47 -1.93 -1.40 -13.45
CA LEU A 47 -2.36 -0.47 -14.50
C LEU A 47 -1.30 0.57 -14.86
N VAL A 48 -0.54 1.07 -13.89
CA VAL A 48 0.44 2.16 -14.10
C VAL A 48 1.81 1.61 -14.50
N SER A 49 2.27 0.56 -13.84
CA SER A 49 3.62 0.01 -14.01
C SER A 49 3.66 -1.26 -14.86
N GLY A 50 2.52 -1.91 -15.13
CA GLY A 50 2.46 -3.19 -15.83
C GLY A 50 2.96 -4.38 -15.01
N VAL A 51 3.22 -4.18 -13.72
CA VAL A 51 3.74 -5.22 -12.81
C VAL A 51 2.57 -5.93 -12.16
N THR A 52 2.46 -7.22 -12.38
CA THR A 52 1.35 -8.03 -11.85
C THR A 52 1.54 -8.35 -10.37
N ARG A 53 0.47 -8.80 -9.70
CA ARG A 53 0.55 -9.28 -8.32
C ARG A 53 1.53 -10.45 -8.20
N GLU A 54 1.58 -11.31 -9.20
CA GLU A 54 2.48 -12.45 -9.28
C GLU A 54 3.94 -11.97 -9.33
N ASP A 55 4.24 -10.93 -10.12
CA ASP A 55 5.57 -10.33 -10.19
C ASP A 55 6.01 -9.68 -8.87
N LEU A 56 5.07 -9.08 -8.12
CA LEU A 56 5.34 -8.52 -6.78
C LEU A 56 5.63 -9.60 -5.74
N GLN A 57 5.11 -10.81 -5.95
CA GLN A 57 5.37 -11.96 -5.09
C GLN A 57 6.67 -12.68 -5.46
N GLN A 58 7.21 -12.46 -6.66
CA GLN A 58 8.50 -13.01 -7.03
C GLN A 58 9.62 -12.31 -6.26
N PRO A 59 10.41 -13.03 -5.46
CA PRO A 59 11.54 -12.44 -4.80
C PRO A 59 12.62 -12.10 -5.85
N VAL A 60 13.26 -10.95 -5.70
CA VAL A 60 14.35 -10.54 -6.60
C VAL A 60 15.56 -11.43 -6.27
N PHE A 61 15.80 -12.47 -7.07
CA PHE A 61 16.83 -13.49 -6.82
C PHE A 61 18.22 -12.89 -6.52
N SER A 62 18.60 -11.80 -7.19
CA SER A 62 19.87 -11.12 -6.94
C SER A 62 20.00 -10.49 -5.54
N ALA A 63 18.89 -10.22 -4.86
CA ALA A 63 18.87 -9.72 -3.48
C ALA A 63 18.78 -10.85 -2.44
N ILE A 64 18.31 -12.04 -2.84
CA ILE A 64 18.22 -13.23 -1.99
C ILE A 64 19.64 -13.76 -1.70
N ASP A 65 20.50 -13.76 -2.71
CA ASP A 65 21.88 -14.26 -2.60
C ASP A 65 22.75 -13.43 -1.64
N GLU A 66 22.32 -12.22 -1.29
CA GLU A 66 23.02 -11.33 -0.34
C GLU A 66 22.45 -11.39 1.08
N LEU A 67 21.37 -12.15 1.30
CA LEU A 67 20.81 -12.40 2.63
C LEU A 67 21.46 -13.64 3.27
N GLU A 68 22.03 -13.48 4.46
CA GLU A 68 22.61 -14.60 5.21
C GLU A 68 21.56 -15.67 5.61
N PHE A 69 20.28 -15.29 5.74
CA PHE A 69 19.17 -16.18 6.10
C PHE A 69 17.87 -15.82 5.35
N PRO A 70 17.73 -16.19 4.06
CA PRO A 70 16.62 -15.75 3.23
C PRO A 70 15.25 -16.28 3.71
N GLU A 71 15.24 -17.49 4.29
CA GLU A 71 14.05 -18.17 4.82
C GLU A 71 13.33 -17.38 5.93
N LEU A 72 14.05 -16.54 6.68
CA LEU A 72 13.45 -15.68 7.71
C LEU A 72 12.68 -14.49 7.11
N HIS A 73 12.86 -14.23 5.81
CA HIS A 73 12.33 -13.07 5.12
C HIS A 73 11.28 -13.42 4.07
N ASP A 74 10.89 -14.68 3.91
CA ASP A 74 9.90 -15.15 2.92
C ASP A 74 8.57 -14.37 2.99
N GLY A 75 8.11 -13.98 4.18
CA GLY A 75 6.92 -13.15 4.36
C GLY A 75 7.14 -11.65 4.18
N SER A 76 8.39 -11.17 4.32
CA SER A 76 8.73 -9.75 4.30
C SER A 76 9.14 -9.26 2.91
N ILE A 77 9.80 -10.11 2.12
CA ILE A 77 10.24 -9.81 0.75
C ILE A 77 9.08 -9.31 -0.14
N PRO A 78 7.94 -10.04 -0.26
CA PRO A 78 6.83 -9.58 -1.10
C PRO A 78 6.20 -8.28 -0.57
N VAL A 79 6.16 -8.08 0.74
CA VAL A 79 5.66 -6.84 1.36
C VAL A 79 6.58 -5.66 1.00
N MET A 80 7.89 -5.86 1.03
CA MET A 80 8.86 -4.82 0.66
C MET A 80 8.82 -4.51 -0.84
N ALA A 81 8.68 -5.51 -1.69
CA ALA A 81 8.51 -5.33 -3.13
C ALA A 81 7.23 -4.51 -3.43
N PHE A 82 6.12 -4.85 -2.78
CA PHE A 82 4.87 -4.08 -2.88
C PHE A 82 5.06 -2.63 -2.43
N MET A 83 5.67 -2.39 -1.27
CA MET A 83 5.89 -1.03 -0.75
C MET A 83 6.81 -0.21 -1.67
N ALA A 84 7.82 -0.82 -2.27
CA ALA A 84 8.71 -0.14 -3.22
C ALA A 84 7.96 0.29 -4.48
N GLN A 85 7.07 -0.55 -5.02
CA GLN A 85 6.26 -0.20 -6.20
C GLN A 85 5.18 0.82 -5.87
N LEU A 86 4.53 0.71 -4.70
CA LEU A 86 3.60 1.71 -4.20
C LEU A 86 4.28 3.08 -4.05
N GLY A 87 5.54 3.11 -3.59
CA GLY A 87 6.34 4.33 -3.52
C GLY A 87 6.57 5.00 -4.86
N LYS A 88 6.91 4.22 -5.88
CA LYS A 88 7.07 4.75 -7.25
C LYS A 88 5.74 5.28 -7.79
N LEU A 89 4.63 4.57 -7.57
CA LEU A 89 3.30 4.99 -8.01
C LEU A 89 2.86 6.31 -7.36
N LEU A 90 3.07 6.44 -6.05
CA LEU A 90 2.69 7.64 -5.31
C LEU A 90 3.59 8.82 -5.66
N GLN A 91 4.89 8.58 -5.83
CA GLN A 91 5.83 9.60 -6.30
C GLN A 91 5.45 10.09 -7.71
N ALA A 92 5.10 9.19 -8.62
CA ALA A 92 4.60 9.54 -9.96
C ALA A 92 3.30 10.35 -9.91
N SER A 93 2.47 10.13 -8.88
CA SER A 93 1.22 10.86 -8.63
C SER A 93 1.44 12.19 -7.88
N GLY A 94 2.68 12.56 -7.55
CA GLY A 94 3.01 13.78 -6.80
C GLY A 94 2.83 13.66 -5.28
N ILE A 95 2.58 12.46 -4.75
CA ILE A 95 2.47 12.17 -3.32
C ILE A 95 3.84 11.67 -2.83
N ASN A 96 4.59 12.54 -2.16
CA ASN A 96 5.94 12.24 -1.68
C ASN A 96 5.99 11.72 -0.24
N ASP A 97 4.86 11.63 0.47
CA ASP A 97 4.81 11.18 1.87
C ASP A 97 4.10 9.83 1.99
N LEU A 98 4.87 8.76 1.76
CA LEU A 98 4.56 7.43 2.29
C LEU A 98 5.15 7.31 3.69
N SER A 99 4.59 8.04 4.65
CA SER A 99 4.81 7.68 6.03
C SER A 99 4.18 6.30 6.23
N LEU A 100 5.02 5.27 6.28
CA LEU A 100 4.76 4.01 6.98
C LEU A 100 4.54 4.37 8.46
N LYS A 101 3.44 5.06 8.76
CA LYS A 101 2.85 5.11 10.09
C LYS A 101 2.31 3.71 10.30
N VAL A 102 3.26 2.84 10.63
CA VAL A 102 3.09 1.55 11.24
C VAL A 102 1.88 1.65 12.14
N ARG A 103 0.80 1.04 11.67
CA ARG A 103 -0.34 0.63 12.48
C ARG A 103 0.19 -0.45 13.42
N ASP A 104 1.08 -0.08 14.35
CA ASP A 104 1.30 -0.88 15.55
C ASP A 104 0.05 -0.61 16.39
N CYS A 105 -0.93 -1.49 16.24
CA CYS A 105 -1.97 -1.69 17.24
C CYS A 105 -1.30 -2.24 18.52
N ARG A 106 -0.45 -1.44 19.17
CA ARG A 106 -0.06 -1.62 20.57
C ARG A 106 -0.30 -0.30 21.27
N GLY A 107 -1.48 -0.22 21.86
CA GLY A 107 -1.76 0.69 22.96
C GLY A 107 -0.78 0.39 24.10
N GLY A 108 0.38 1.04 24.07
CA GLY A 108 1.33 1.09 25.16
C GLY A 108 1.19 2.43 25.86
N ALA A 109 0.34 2.48 26.88
CA ALA A 109 0.23 3.61 27.79
C ALA A 109 1.64 3.94 28.36
N ARG A 110 2.29 4.96 27.82
CA ARG A 110 3.52 5.51 28.39
C ARG A 110 3.13 6.27 29.66
N ARG A 111 3.15 5.55 30.79
CA ARG A 111 3.10 6.10 32.15
C ARG A 111 4.10 7.25 32.23
N LYS A 112 3.60 8.47 32.48
CA LYS A 112 4.44 9.58 32.93
C LYS A 112 4.58 9.44 34.44
N ASN A 113 5.70 8.90 34.89
CA ASN A 113 6.20 9.13 36.25
C ASN A 113 7.27 10.23 36.16
N ALA A 114 6.96 11.38 36.77
CA ALA A 114 7.85 12.44 37.27
C ALA A 114 6.89 13.55 37.75
N ALA A 115 6.86 14.01 38.99
CA ALA A 115 7.79 13.93 40.12
C ALA A 115 6.99 13.93 41.44
#